data_AF-A0A956K6E2-F1
#
_entry.id   AF-A0A956K6E2-F1
#
_cell.length_a   1.000
_cell.length_b   1.000
_cell.length_c   1.000
_cell.angle_alpha   90.00
_cell.angle_beta   90.00
_cell.angle_gamma   90.00
#
_symmetry.space_group_name_H-M   'P 1'
#
loop_
_entity.id
_entity.type
_entity.pdbx_description
1 polymer ?
#
loop_
_entity_poly.entity_id
_entity_poly.type
_entity_poly.pdbx_seq_one_letter_code
_entity_poly.pdbx_strand_id
1 'polypeptide(L)'
;MRRRAEAEHARRKRAREAKQGSAQREQLFVADVESRFFARQLLFAEQHGRLGRLIHILAWLLHNCIAHPILGLIPCRASVWLHDRTADWLNLSPTPTHSALPQIPSYRAWLLHNCVAHPAMGLAPLRAAFTAHDHTAATMKVEGWL
;
A
#
# COMPACT_ATOMS: atom_id res chain seq x y z
N MET A 1 26.93 0.48 35.06
CA MET A 1 26.41 -0.77 34.43
C MET A 1 24.95 -0.67 33.98
N ARG A 2 23.99 -0.18 34.79
CA ARG A 2 22.55 -0.08 34.44
C ARG A 2 22.24 0.57 33.07
N ARG A 3 22.84 1.72 32.73
CA ARG A 3 22.61 2.40 31.44
C ARG A 3 22.99 1.58 30.21
N ARG A 4 24.01 0.71 30.30
CA ARG A 4 24.38 -0.20 29.19
C ARG A 4 23.36 -1.32 29.02
N ALA A 5 22.85 -1.88 30.12
CA ALA A 5 21.83 -2.91 30.10
C ALA A 5 20.48 -2.38 29.56
N GLU A 6 20.09 -1.16 29.92
CA GLU A 6 18.89 -0.50 29.39
C GLU A 6 18.99 -0.22 27.88
N ALA A 7 20.15 0.28 27.42
CA ALA A 7 20.41 0.51 26.00
C ALA A 7 20.39 -0.80 25.20
N GLU A 8 20.96 -1.88 25.75
CA GLU A 8 20.96 -3.19 25.11
C GLU A 8 19.55 -3.80 25.06
N HIS A 9 18.77 -3.66 26.13
CA HIS A 9 17.37 -4.09 26.16
C HIS A 9 16.52 -3.32 25.14
N ALA A 10 16.67 -2.00 25.05
CA ALA A 10 16.00 -1.18 24.05
C ALA A 10 16.38 -1.58 22.61
N ARG A 11 17.67 -1.90 22.37
CA ARG A 11 18.13 -2.39 21.06
C ARG A 11 17.51 -3.73 20.71
N ARG A 12 17.45 -4.68 21.66
CA ARG A 12 16.82 -6.00 21.46
C ARG A 12 15.32 -5.89 21.23
N LYS A 13 14.64 -4.97 21.94
CA LYS A 13 13.21 -4.69 21.73
C LYS A 13 12.95 -4.16 20.32
N ARG A 14 13.69 -3.13 19.89
CA ARG A 14 13.59 -2.58 18.52
C ARG A 14 13.88 -3.62 17.43
N ALA A 15 14.88 -4.48 17.65
CA ALA A 15 15.21 -5.55 16.70
C ALA A 15 14.11 -6.62 16.60
N ARG A 16 13.42 -6.93 17.70
CA ARG A 16 12.26 -7.84 17.70
C ARG A 16 11.06 -7.23 17.01
N GLU A 17 10.76 -5.96 17.29
CA GLU A 17 9.70 -5.19 16.61
C GLU A 17 9.96 -5.09 15.10
N ALA A 18 11.21 -4.84 14.69
CA ALA A 18 11.60 -4.81 13.28
C ALA A 18 11.44 -6.19 12.59
N LYS A 19 11.81 -7.29 13.27
CA LYS A 19 11.61 -8.66 12.76
C LYS A 19 10.13 -9.02 12.66
N GLN A 20 9.32 -8.66 13.64
CA GLN A 20 7.87 -8.87 13.59
C GLN A 20 7.22 -8.07 12.46
N GLY A 21 7.61 -6.80 12.28
CA GLY A 21 7.14 -5.99 11.15
C GLY A 21 7.57 -6.55 9.78
N SER A 22 8.73 -7.20 9.68
CA SER A 22 9.18 -7.89 8.46
C SER A 22 8.33 -9.12 8.14
N ALA A 23 8.07 -9.98 9.14
CA ALA A 23 7.28 -11.20 8.94
C ALA A 23 5.80 -10.90 8.65
N GLN A 24 5.24 -9.88 9.32
CA GLN A 24 3.86 -9.41 9.08
C GLN A 24 3.72 -8.78 7.68
N ARG A 25 4.78 -8.16 7.15
CA ARG A 25 4.83 -7.68 5.76
C ARG A 25 4.93 -8.79 4.73
N GLU A 26 5.74 -9.82 4.95
CA GLU A 26 5.78 -10.97 4.04
C GLU A 26 4.43 -11.66 3.94
N GLN A 27 3.70 -11.77 5.07
CA GLN A 27 2.32 -12.27 5.07
C GLN A 27 1.35 -11.36 4.31
N LEU A 28 1.51 -10.04 4.40
CA LEU A 28 0.75 -9.07 3.59
C LEU A 28 0.99 -9.25 2.08
N PHE A 29 2.19 -9.66 1.65
CA PHE A 29 2.48 -9.86 0.22
C PHE A 29 1.87 -11.16 -0.35
N VAL A 30 1.57 -12.15 0.50
CA VAL A 30 0.98 -13.45 0.08
C VAL A 30 -0.54 -13.47 0.25
N ALA A 31 -1.09 -12.57 1.06
CA ALA A 31 -2.52 -12.48 1.32
C ALA A 31 -3.28 -11.83 0.15
N ASP A 32 -4.56 -12.20 -0.02
CA ASP A 32 -5.46 -11.57 -0.97
C ASP A 32 -5.69 -10.07 -0.65
N VAL A 33 -6.29 -9.34 -1.59
CA VAL A 33 -6.42 -7.88 -1.50
C VAL A 33 -7.31 -7.43 -0.34
N GLU A 34 -8.35 -8.20 0.00
CA GLU A 34 -9.22 -7.93 1.14
C GLU A 34 -8.43 -8.04 2.44
N SER A 35 -7.72 -9.15 2.61
CA SER A 35 -6.82 -9.37 3.75
C SER A 35 -5.76 -8.28 3.88
N ARG A 36 -5.14 -7.88 2.76
CA ARG A 36 -4.16 -6.77 2.71
C ARG A 36 -4.74 -5.45 3.20
N PHE A 37 -5.95 -5.11 2.76
CA PHE A 37 -6.61 -3.86 3.13
C PHE A 37 -6.85 -3.77 4.63
N PHE A 38 -7.42 -4.82 5.23
CA PHE A 38 -7.72 -4.82 6.67
C PHE A 38 -6.46 -4.93 7.52
N ALA A 39 -5.46 -5.71 7.09
CA ALA A 39 -4.19 -5.80 7.81
C ALA A 39 -3.45 -4.45 7.83
N ARG A 40 -3.45 -3.68 6.72
CA ARG A 40 -2.92 -2.30 6.73
C ARG A 40 -3.70 -1.40 7.70
N GLN A 41 -5.03 -1.46 7.72
CA GLN A 41 -5.79 -0.68 8.70
C GLN A 41 -5.37 -0.95 10.14
N LEU A 42 -5.15 -2.23 10.49
CA LEU A 42 -4.67 -2.63 11.81
C LEU A 42 -3.27 -2.07 12.09
N LEU A 43 -2.33 -2.18 11.15
CA LEU A 43 -0.97 -1.63 11.30
C LEU A 43 -0.97 -0.12 11.56
N PHE A 44 -1.79 0.64 10.82
CA PHE A 44 -1.90 2.07 11.07
C PHE A 44 -2.53 2.36 12.44
N ALA A 45 -3.52 1.57 12.88
CA ALA A 45 -4.12 1.71 14.21
C ALA A 45 -3.10 1.42 15.33
N GLU A 46 -2.22 0.43 15.14
CA GLU A 46 -1.12 0.12 16.07
C GLU A 46 -0.08 1.25 16.13
N GLN A 47 0.33 1.79 14.97
CA GLN A 47 1.37 2.81 14.89
C GLN A 47 0.91 4.21 15.30
N HIS A 48 -0.34 4.57 15.03
CA HIS A 48 -0.86 5.93 15.20
C HIS A 48 -2.05 6.03 16.18
N GLY A 49 -2.39 4.95 16.88
CA GLY A 49 -3.46 4.92 17.87
C GLY A 49 -4.82 5.32 17.30
N ARG A 50 -5.53 6.22 17.99
CA ARG A 50 -6.91 6.62 17.65
C ARG A 50 -7.06 7.21 16.24
N LEU A 51 -5.99 7.80 15.69
CA LEU A 51 -6.00 8.39 14.35
C LEU A 51 -5.59 7.41 13.24
N GLY A 52 -5.12 6.21 13.57
CA GLY A 52 -4.58 5.28 12.58
C GLY A 52 -5.53 4.95 11.44
N ARG A 53 -6.80 4.70 11.74
CA ARG A 53 -7.82 4.46 10.70
C ARG A 53 -7.98 5.64 9.74
N LEU A 54 -7.99 6.86 10.26
CA LEU A 54 -8.09 8.07 9.44
C LEU A 54 -6.84 8.23 8.56
N ILE A 55 -5.64 8.04 9.12
CA ILE A 55 -4.38 8.15 8.39
C ILE A 55 -4.30 7.08 7.29
N HIS A 56 -4.71 5.85 7.58
CA HIS A 56 -4.80 4.80 6.57
C HIS A 56 -5.73 5.21 5.42
N ILE A 57 -6.92 5.73 5.71
CA ILE A 57 -7.86 6.20 4.68
C ILE A 57 -7.23 7.30 3.83
N LEU A 58 -6.54 8.27 4.44
CA LEU A 58 -5.86 9.34 3.71
C LEU A 58 -4.73 8.81 2.81
N ALA A 59 -3.88 7.93 3.34
CA ALA A 59 -2.81 7.30 2.56
C ALA A 59 -3.39 6.45 1.41
N TRP A 60 -4.49 5.73 1.68
CA TRP A 60 -5.18 4.91 0.71
C TRP A 60 -5.81 5.76 -0.40
N LEU A 61 -6.49 6.86 -0.06
CA LEU A 61 -7.07 7.80 -1.04
C LEU A 61 -5.97 8.45 -1.89
N LEU A 62 -4.90 8.93 -1.25
CA LEU A 62 -3.82 9.60 -1.96
C LEU A 62 -3.13 8.65 -2.95
N HIS A 63 -2.87 7.41 -2.54
CA HIS A 63 -2.27 6.44 -3.44
C HIS A 63 -3.25 6.01 -4.54
N ASN A 64 -4.38 5.42 -4.15
CA ASN A 64 -5.27 4.72 -5.07
C ASN A 64 -6.16 5.66 -5.90
N CYS A 65 -6.56 6.81 -5.35
CA CYS A 65 -7.50 7.73 -6.00
C CYS A 65 -6.84 8.98 -6.59
N ILE A 66 -5.54 9.22 -6.34
CA ILE A 66 -4.82 10.38 -6.88
C ILE A 66 -3.59 9.93 -7.65
N ALA A 67 -2.68 9.17 -7.03
CA ALA A 67 -1.42 8.81 -7.69
C ALA A 67 -1.64 7.91 -8.91
N HIS A 68 -2.47 6.86 -8.81
CA HIS A 68 -2.76 5.98 -9.94
C HIS A 68 -3.48 6.69 -11.12
N PRO A 69 -4.51 7.53 -10.90
CA PRO A 69 -5.09 8.34 -11.98
C PRO A 69 -4.07 9.28 -12.63
N ILE A 70 -3.25 9.99 -11.86
CA ILE A 70 -2.21 10.88 -12.40
C ILE A 70 -1.20 10.09 -13.24
N LEU A 71 -0.76 8.93 -12.77
CA LEU A 71 0.15 8.05 -13.49
C LEU A 71 -0.45 7.54 -14.81
N GLY A 72 -1.74 7.18 -14.81
CA GLY A 72 -2.44 6.76 -16.01
C GLY A 72 -2.65 7.89 -17.01
N LEU A 73 -2.88 9.12 -16.56
CA LEU A 73 -3.08 10.26 -17.45
C LEU A 73 -1.76 10.81 -18.01
N ILE A 74 -0.71 10.81 -17.18
CA ILE A 74 0.59 11.41 -17.51
C ILE A 74 1.70 10.45 -17.03
N PRO A 75 1.99 9.36 -17.76
CA PRO A 75 3.03 8.41 -17.38
C PRO A 75 4.41 9.03 -17.59
N CYS A 76 5.01 9.53 -16.51
CA CYS A 76 6.31 10.20 -16.53
C CYS A 76 7.06 9.96 -15.20
N ARG A 77 8.33 10.35 -15.14
CA ARG A 77 9.15 10.13 -13.93
C ARG A 77 8.52 10.74 -12.67
N ALA A 78 7.87 11.90 -12.79
CA ALA A 78 7.26 12.57 -11.65
C ALA A 78 6.01 11.83 -11.14
N SER A 79 5.18 11.29 -12.02
CA SER A 79 3.99 10.53 -11.62
C SER A 79 4.34 9.15 -11.08
N VAL A 80 5.37 8.50 -11.61
CA VAL A 80 5.97 7.28 -11.02
C VAL A 80 6.50 7.57 -9.62
N TRP A 81 7.26 8.67 -9.46
CA TRP A 81 7.76 9.05 -8.14
C TRP A 81 6.62 9.31 -7.14
N LEU A 82 5.56 9.99 -7.55
CA LEU A 82 4.38 10.21 -6.71
C LEU A 82 3.72 8.88 -6.32
N HIS A 83 3.54 7.98 -7.29
CA HIS A 83 3.03 6.63 -7.05
C HIS A 83 3.87 5.91 -6.00
N ASP A 84 5.19 5.80 -6.21
CA ASP A 84 6.08 5.05 -5.31
C ASP A 84 6.07 5.65 -3.90
N ARG A 85 6.11 6.97 -3.76
CA ARG A 85 6.10 7.64 -2.45
C ARG A 85 4.79 7.41 -1.69
N THR A 86 3.67 7.43 -2.40
CA THR A 86 2.35 7.18 -1.79
C THR A 86 2.13 5.70 -1.51
N ALA A 87 2.67 4.81 -2.33
CA ALA A 87 2.72 3.36 -2.11
C ALA A 87 3.53 3.04 -0.86
N ASP A 88 4.72 3.63 -0.72
CA ASP A 88 5.59 3.45 0.44
C ASP A 88 4.89 3.93 1.72
N TRP A 89 4.18 5.06 1.67
CA TRP A 89 3.43 5.53 2.82
C TRP A 89 2.27 4.58 3.17
N LEU A 90 1.46 4.18 2.19
CA LEU A 90 0.33 3.26 2.40
C LEU A 90 0.78 1.89 2.93
N ASN A 91 1.94 1.41 2.51
CA ASN A 91 2.52 0.14 2.96
C ASN A 91 3.40 0.30 4.21
N LEU A 92 3.54 1.54 4.71
CA LEU A 92 4.48 1.91 5.75
C LEU A 92 5.90 1.41 5.44
N SER A 93 6.30 1.34 4.16
CA SER A 93 7.53 0.72 3.67
C SER A 93 8.77 1.34 4.34
N PRO A 94 9.74 0.53 4.78
CA PRO A 94 10.96 1.03 5.43
C PRO A 94 12.01 1.46 4.41
N THR A 95 11.88 0.96 3.18
CA THR A 95 12.79 1.15 2.06
C THR A 95 12.01 1.79 0.93
N PRO A 96 12.52 2.88 0.33
CA PRO A 96 11.87 3.52 -0.81
C PRO A 96 11.73 2.58 -2.00
N THR A 97 10.56 2.62 -2.63
CA THR A 97 10.30 1.91 -3.89
C THR A 97 10.79 2.74 -5.08
N HIS A 98 11.29 2.07 -6.11
CA HIS A 98 11.75 2.69 -7.35
C HIS A 98 11.26 1.87 -8.55
N SER A 99 10.12 2.26 -9.10
CA SER A 99 9.47 1.57 -10.21
C SER A 99 9.95 2.13 -11.57
N ALA A 100 10.01 1.26 -12.58
CA ALA A 100 10.23 1.67 -13.97
C ALA A 100 8.90 2.14 -14.59
N LEU A 101 8.93 3.07 -15.56
CA LEU A 101 7.71 3.58 -16.21
C LEU A 101 6.77 2.45 -16.67
N PRO A 102 5.45 2.55 -16.38
CA PRO A 102 4.51 1.50 -16.75
C PRO A 102 4.33 1.44 -18.27
N GLN A 103 4.29 0.23 -18.81
CA GLN A 103 3.81 -0.01 -20.17
C GLN A 103 2.32 -0.34 -20.08
N ILE A 104 1.45 0.61 -20.40
CA ILE A 104 -0.01 0.47 -20.26
C ILE A 104 -0.61 -0.05 -21.57
N PRO A 105 -0.97 -1.35 -21.69
CA PRO A 105 -1.47 -1.90 -22.95
C PRO A 105 -2.91 -1.48 -23.23
N SER A 106 -3.69 -1.16 -22.19
CA SER A 106 -5.07 -0.72 -22.30
C SER A 106 -5.38 0.34 -21.25
N TYR A 107 -5.47 1.60 -21.69
CA TYR A 107 -5.88 2.70 -20.82
C TYR A 107 -7.29 2.54 -20.26
N ARG A 108 -8.20 1.89 -21.01
CA ARG A 108 -9.54 1.58 -20.49
C ARG A 108 -9.46 0.63 -19.30
N ALA A 109 -8.66 -0.44 -19.40
CA ALA A 109 -8.49 -1.38 -18.30
C ALA A 109 -7.78 -0.70 -17.11
N TRP A 110 -6.79 0.14 -17.38
CA TRP A 110 -6.14 0.97 -16.37
C TRP A 110 -7.14 1.84 -15.60
N LEU A 111 -7.98 2.61 -16.31
CA LEU A 111 -8.96 3.50 -15.69
C LEU A 111 -10.01 2.72 -14.89
N LEU A 112 -10.48 1.57 -15.40
CA LEU A 112 -11.43 0.74 -14.67
C LEU A 112 -10.83 0.20 -13.37
N HIS A 113 -9.58 -0.26 -13.42
CA HIS A 113 -8.91 -0.75 -12.21
C HIS A 113 -8.65 0.40 -11.23
N ASN A 114 -7.96 1.43 -11.69
CA ASN A 114 -7.40 2.47 -10.83
C ASN A 114 -8.39 3.56 -10.45
N CYS A 115 -9.32 3.91 -11.32
CA CYS A 115 -10.28 5.01 -11.12
C CYS A 115 -11.67 4.54 -10.73
N VAL A 116 -11.95 3.22 -10.74
CA VAL A 116 -13.25 2.67 -10.35
C VAL A 116 -13.10 1.62 -9.25
N ALA A 117 -12.34 0.54 -9.52
CA ALA A 117 -12.26 -0.58 -8.59
C ALA A 117 -11.59 -0.20 -7.26
N HIS A 118 -10.50 0.57 -7.32
CA HIS A 118 -9.91 1.16 -6.13
C HIS A 118 -10.92 2.02 -5.36
N PRO A 119 -11.46 3.15 -5.86
CA PRO A 119 -12.46 3.96 -5.13
C PRO A 119 -13.60 3.15 -4.51
N ALA A 120 -14.10 2.14 -5.22
CA ALA A 120 -15.14 1.25 -4.71
C ALA A 120 -14.69 0.51 -3.43
N MET A 121 -13.47 -0.04 -3.38
CA MET A 121 -12.93 -0.67 -2.16
C MET A 121 -12.82 0.31 -0.99
N GLY A 122 -12.39 1.55 -1.24
CA GLY A 122 -12.23 2.55 -0.17
C GLY A 122 -13.55 3.04 0.40
N LEU A 123 -14.56 3.25 -0.46
CA LEU A 123 -15.89 3.75 -0.09
C LEU A 123 -16.79 2.66 0.49
N ALA A 124 -16.71 1.45 -0.07
CA ALA A 124 -17.51 0.30 0.33
C ALA A 124 -16.62 -0.95 0.31
N PRO A 125 -15.84 -1.21 1.38
CA PRO A 125 -14.92 -2.35 1.50
C PRO A 125 -15.70 -3.67 1.72
N LEU A 126 -16.50 -4.03 0.72
CA LEU A 126 -17.28 -5.25 0.65
C LEU A 126 -16.57 -6.26 -0.26
N ARG A 127 -16.77 -7.55 -0.02
CA ARG A 127 -16.19 -8.65 -0.82
C ARG A 127 -16.35 -8.46 -2.34
N ALA A 128 -17.49 -7.90 -2.78
CA ALA A 128 -17.74 -7.61 -4.19
C ALA A 128 -16.78 -6.56 -4.78
N ALA A 129 -16.40 -5.54 -4.00
CA ALA A 129 -15.46 -4.51 -4.42
C ALA A 129 -14.04 -5.08 -4.58
N PHE A 130 -13.60 -5.92 -3.64
CA PHE A 130 -12.31 -6.62 -3.73
C PHE A 130 -12.29 -7.61 -4.91
N THR A 131 -13.38 -8.33 -5.16
CA THR A 131 -13.50 -9.23 -6.32
C THR A 131 -13.41 -8.45 -7.64
N ALA A 132 -14.08 -7.29 -7.73
CA ALA A 132 -14.01 -6.42 -8.90
C ALA A 132 -12.59 -5.85 -9.11
N HIS A 133 -11.90 -5.52 -8.01
CA HIS A 133 -10.49 -5.14 -8.06
C HIS A 133 -9.62 -6.23 -8.68
N ASP A 134 -9.71 -7.47 -8.19
CA ASP A 134 -8.86 -8.56 -8.69
C ASP A 134 -9.17 -8.89 -10.16
N HIS A 135 -10.44 -8.82 -10.55
CA HIS A 135 -10.85 -9.01 -11.94
C HIS A 135 -10.28 -7.92 -12.87
N THR A 136 -10.36 -6.66 -12.45
CA THR A 136 -9.84 -5.53 -13.23
C THR A 136 -8.31 -5.51 -13.27
N ALA A 137 -7.63 -5.92 -12.19
CA ALA A 137 -6.19 -6.16 -12.13
C ALA A 137 -5.73 -7.19 -13.19
N ALA A 138 -6.39 -8.35 -13.20
CA ALA A 138 -6.09 -9.42 -14.17
C ALA A 138 -6.32 -8.99 -15.63
N THR A 139 -7.22 -8.04 -15.85
CA THR A 139 -7.51 -7.47 -17.18
C THR A 139 -6.50 -6.39 -17.58
N MET A 140 -6.02 -5.59 -16.63
CA MET A 140 -5.09 -4.48 -16.86
C MET A 140 -3.72 -4.96 -17.34
N LYS A 141 -3.21 -6.08 -16.79
CA LYS A 141 -1.95 -6.75 -17.20
C LYS A 141 -0.75 -5.81 -17.35
N VAL A 142 -0.61 -4.84 -16.45
CA VAL A 142 0.60 -4.02 -16.39
C VAL A 142 1.59 -4.69 -15.45
N GLU A 143 2.67 -5.22 -16.01
CA GLU A 143 3.68 -5.98 -15.27
C GLU A 143 4.38 -5.11 -14.23
N GLY A 144 4.39 -5.56 -12.96
CA GLY A 144 5.01 -4.83 -11.85
C GLY A 144 4.19 -3.66 -11.30
N TRP A 145 2.93 -3.53 -11.70
CA TRP A 145 2.05 -2.41 -11.34
C TRP A 145 0.68 -2.88 -10.77
N LEU A 146 0.66 -4.05 -10.12
CA LEU A 146 -0.49 -4.67 -9.45
C LEU A 146 -0.26 -4.76 -7.92
#